data_AF-A0A8F5BRS1-F1
#
_entry.id   AF-A0A8F5BRS1-F1
#
_cell.length_a   1.000
_cell.length_b   1.000
_cell.length_c   1.000
_cell.angle_alpha   90.00
_cell.angle_beta   90.00
_cell.angle_gamma   90.00
#
_symmetry.space_group_name_H-M   'P 1'
#
loop_
_entity.id
_entity.type
_entity.pdbx_description
1 polymer ?
#
loop_
_entity_poly.entity_id
_entity_poly.type
_entity_poly.pdbx_seq_one_letter_code
_entity_poly.pdbx_strand_id
1 'polypeptide(L)'
;MRQYATDGNIKAFYDYLMNERGISEKTAKDYINAISKPYKETRDAQKAYRLFARFLASRNIIHDEFADKILKAVKVKKANADIYIPTLEEIKRTLQLAKDYSENVYFIYRIALESGVRLSEILKVLKEPERDICGNDVCYYPLSWTRGYKGVFYVFHITPLKRVEVTKWAIADFERRHKDAIAIKYFRKFVASKMAELSVPLDIIDFIQGRKPTRVLTQHYVSLFGIAKEQYKKYAEWLKGV
;
A
#
# COMPACT_ATOMS: atom_id res chain seq x y z
N MET A 1 19.98 25.73 5.08
CA MET A 1 19.04 24.74 5.68
C MET A 1 19.55 24.14 6.98
N ARG A 2 20.75 23.51 7.02
CA ARG A 2 21.27 22.86 8.25
C ARG A 2 21.34 23.78 9.47
N GLN A 3 21.74 25.04 9.28
CA GLN A 3 21.75 26.05 10.37
C GLN A 3 20.38 26.27 11.04
N TYR A 4 19.28 25.97 10.34
CA TYR A 4 17.93 26.10 10.88
C TYR A 4 17.43 24.82 11.55
N ALA A 5 18.16 23.71 11.45
CA ALA A 5 17.85 22.45 12.13
C ALA A 5 18.37 22.47 13.58
N THR A 6 17.96 23.47 14.34
CA THR A 6 18.21 23.55 15.79
C THR A 6 17.29 22.57 16.53
N ASP A 7 17.64 22.21 17.77
CA ASP A 7 16.83 21.27 18.57
C ASP A 7 15.37 21.72 18.71
N GLY A 8 15.16 23.02 18.94
CA GLY A 8 13.82 23.62 19.00
C GLY A 8 13.05 23.48 17.69
N ASN A 9 13.69 23.80 16.54
CA ASN A 9 13.04 23.70 15.23
C ASN A 9 12.81 22.24 14.82
N ILE A 10 13.69 21.32 15.19
CA ILE A 10 13.54 19.89 14.94
C ILE A 10 12.34 19.34 15.71
N LYS A 11 12.22 19.69 17.00
CA LYS A 11 11.07 19.27 17.83
C LYS A 11 9.76 19.83 17.28
N ALA A 12 9.72 21.14 17.00
CA ALA A 12 8.53 21.78 16.43
C ALA A 12 8.18 21.21 15.03
N PHE A 13 9.19 20.88 14.22
CA PHE A 13 8.97 20.22 12.93
C PHE A 13 8.43 18.80 13.09
N TYR A 14 8.94 18.03 14.05
CA TYR A 14 8.43 16.70 14.37
C TYR A 14 6.94 16.76 14.77
N ASP A 15 6.58 17.69 15.65
CA ASP A 15 5.20 17.90 16.08
C ASP A 15 4.29 18.32 14.90
N TYR A 16 4.78 19.23 14.04
CA TYR A 16 4.10 19.61 12.80
C TYR A 16 3.85 18.40 11.88
N LEU A 17 4.85 17.52 11.71
CA LEU A 17 4.72 16.33 10.87
C LEU A 17 3.64 15.38 11.40
N MET A 18 3.62 15.17 12.71
CA MET A 18 2.69 14.24 13.36
C MET A 18 1.27 14.80 13.41
N ASN A 19 1.12 16.02 13.92
CA ASN A 19 -0.17 16.55 14.35
C ASN A 19 -0.88 17.32 13.23
N GLU A 20 -0.14 18.11 12.45
CA GLU A 20 -0.74 18.93 11.37
C GLU A 20 -0.73 18.20 10.04
N ARG A 21 0.27 17.34 9.80
CA ARG A 21 0.41 16.62 8.52
C ARG A 21 -0.05 15.17 8.57
N GLY A 22 -0.34 14.63 9.76
CA GLY A 22 -0.79 13.25 9.94
C GLY A 22 0.22 12.22 9.43
N ILE A 23 1.52 12.57 9.41
CA ILE A 23 2.58 11.66 8.99
C ILE A 23 2.83 10.68 10.13
N SER A 24 3.02 9.40 9.81
CA SER A 24 3.31 8.39 10.84
C SER A 24 4.63 8.68 11.55
N GLU A 25 4.71 8.38 12.85
CA GLU A 25 5.89 8.55 13.70
C GLU A 25 7.19 8.07 13.05
N LYS A 26 7.16 6.87 12.46
CA LYS A 26 8.33 6.32 11.78
C LYS A 26 8.84 7.26 10.67
N THR A 27 7.96 7.69 9.77
CA THR A 27 8.32 8.59 8.67
C THR A 27 8.70 9.98 9.18
N ALA A 28 8.09 10.46 10.25
CA ALA A 28 8.50 11.71 10.88
C ALA A 28 9.95 11.62 11.38
N LYS A 29 10.30 10.54 12.11
CA LYS A 29 11.67 10.26 12.55
C LYS A 29 12.64 10.13 11.38
N ASP A 30 12.25 9.46 10.29
CA ASP A 30 13.07 9.35 9.08
C ASP A 30 13.36 10.73 8.46
N TYR A 31 12.37 11.63 8.42
CA TYR A 31 12.54 13.00 7.93
C TYR A 31 13.41 13.85 8.84
N ILE A 32 13.24 13.75 10.17
CA ILE A 32 14.11 14.42 11.14
C ILE A 32 15.56 13.97 10.95
N ASN A 33 15.79 12.66 10.84
CA ASN A 33 17.10 12.09 10.60
C ASN A 33 17.71 12.58 9.28
N ALA A 34 16.90 12.76 8.25
CA ALA A 34 17.36 13.24 6.95
C ALA A 34 17.81 14.71 7.01
N ILE A 35 17.08 15.60 7.70
CA ILE A 35 17.44 17.03 7.80
C ILE A 35 18.60 17.30 8.77
N SER A 36 18.83 16.38 9.72
CA SER A 36 19.90 16.48 10.71
C SER A 36 21.28 16.08 10.16
N LYS A 37 21.30 15.42 8.99
CA LYS A 37 22.52 14.96 8.31
C LYS A 37 22.83 15.85 7.10
N PRO A 38 24.06 15.81 6.55
CA PRO A 38 24.35 16.46 5.27
C PRO A 38 23.38 15.98 4.18
N TYR A 39 22.91 16.91 3.35
CA TYR A 39 21.95 16.62 2.29
C TYR A 39 22.49 15.55 1.34
N LYS A 40 21.66 14.57 1.02
CA LYS A 40 21.93 13.54 0.00
C LYS A 40 20.81 13.57 -1.03
N GLU A 41 21.11 13.30 -2.28
CA GLU A 41 20.10 13.24 -3.35
C GLU A 41 19.24 11.95 -3.33
N THR A 42 18.73 11.61 -2.15
CA THR A 42 17.74 10.55 -1.99
C THR A 42 16.35 11.16 -2.01
N ARG A 43 15.35 10.38 -2.45
CA ARG A 43 13.97 10.84 -2.53
C ARG A 43 13.42 11.30 -1.17
N ASP A 44 13.78 10.62 -0.09
CA ASP A 44 13.29 10.94 1.24
C ASP A 44 13.98 12.18 1.82
N ALA A 45 15.29 12.37 1.58
CA ALA A 45 15.95 13.62 1.91
C ALA A 45 15.36 14.79 1.11
N GLN A 46 15.10 14.61 -0.20
CA GLN A 46 14.44 15.64 -1.02
C GLN A 46 13.08 16.03 -0.46
N LYS A 47 12.24 15.06 -0.07
CA LYS A 47 10.94 15.34 0.56
C LYS A 47 11.11 16.04 1.91
N ALA A 48 11.99 15.53 2.77
CA ALA A 48 12.21 16.06 4.10
C ALA A 48 12.68 17.52 4.05
N TYR A 49 13.68 17.83 3.22
CA TYR A 49 14.20 19.20 3.07
C TYR A 49 13.16 20.17 2.50
N ARG A 50 12.39 19.76 1.49
CA ARG A 50 11.31 20.58 0.93
C ARG A 50 10.22 20.85 1.98
N LEU A 51 9.87 19.83 2.75
CA LEU A 51 8.84 19.93 3.77
C LEU A 51 9.30 20.81 4.94
N PHE A 52 10.57 20.68 5.33
CA PHE A 52 11.19 21.50 6.34
C PHE A 52 11.29 22.97 5.92
N ALA A 53 11.67 23.25 4.66
CA ALA A 53 11.66 24.62 4.13
C ALA A 53 10.26 25.26 4.18
N ARG A 54 9.22 24.51 3.77
CA ARG A 54 7.83 24.98 3.88
C ARG A 54 7.40 25.21 5.32
N PHE A 55 7.81 24.33 6.24
CA PHE A 55 7.52 24.47 7.66
C PHE A 55 8.18 25.75 8.23
N LEU A 56 9.47 25.94 8.01
CA LEU A 56 10.19 27.12 8.48
C LEU A 56 9.56 28.42 7.94
N ALA A 57 9.17 28.43 6.66
CA ALA A 57 8.47 29.55 6.05
C ALA A 57 7.09 29.78 6.70
N SER A 58 6.28 28.73 6.89
CA SER A 58 4.97 28.85 7.56
C SER A 58 5.03 29.30 9.02
N ARG A 59 6.21 29.22 9.65
CA ARG A 59 6.47 29.70 11.00
C ARG A 59 7.22 31.05 11.00
N ASN A 60 7.36 31.69 9.84
CA ASN A 60 8.11 32.93 9.64
C ASN A 60 9.58 32.87 10.10
N ILE A 61 10.17 31.67 10.17
CA ILE A 61 11.59 31.48 10.56
C ILE A 61 12.52 31.79 9.38
N ILE A 62 12.04 31.57 8.16
CA ILE A 62 12.70 31.98 6.92
C ILE A 62 11.71 32.71 6.02
N HIS A 63 12.20 33.59 5.14
CA HIS A 63 11.37 34.22 4.12
C HIS A 63 10.90 33.20 3.07
N ASP A 64 9.69 33.42 2.53
CA ASP A 64 9.09 32.59 1.48
C ASP A 64 9.98 32.47 0.24
N GLU A 65 10.64 33.57 -0.17
CA GLU A 65 11.58 33.56 -1.30
C GLU A 65 12.74 32.57 -1.09
N PHE A 66 13.25 32.47 0.13
CA PHE A 66 14.31 31.52 0.45
C PHE A 66 13.79 30.09 0.40
N ALA A 67 12.60 29.83 0.93
CA ALA A 67 11.95 28.53 0.82
C ALA A 67 11.73 28.14 -0.65
N ASP A 68 11.28 29.07 -1.50
CA ASP A 68 11.08 28.84 -2.93
C ASP A 68 12.38 28.51 -3.67
N LYS A 69 13.49 29.20 -3.35
CA LYS A 69 14.82 28.83 -3.87
C LYS A 69 15.17 27.38 -3.53
N ILE A 70 14.90 26.94 -2.29
CA ILE A 70 15.10 25.54 -1.88
C ILE A 70 14.17 24.61 -2.66
N LEU A 71 12.89 24.94 -2.84
CA LEU A 71 11.95 24.12 -3.60
C LEU A 71 12.30 24.04 -5.10
N LYS A 72 12.94 25.06 -5.67
CA LYS A 72 13.43 25.03 -7.06
C LYS A 72 14.69 24.17 -7.21
N ALA A 73 15.61 24.25 -6.26
CA ALA A 73 16.85 23.49 -6.26
C ALA A 73 16.64 22.01 -5.92
N VAL A 74 15.84 21.71 -4.90
CA VAL A 74 15.59 20.35 -4.40
C VAL A 74 14.36 19.76 -5.08
N LYS A 75 14.53 19.15 -6.25
CA LYS A 75 13.42 18.48 -6.97
C LYS A 75 13.29 17.02 -6.54
N VAL A 76 12.07 16.58 -6.23
CA VAL A 76 11.81 15.17 -5.94
C VAL A 76 11.89 14.38 -7.24
N LYS A 77 12.85 13.44 -7.34
CA LYS A 77 12.97 12.56 -8.51
C LYS A 77 11.65 11.79 -8.70
N LYS A 78 11.07 11.88 -9.91
CA LYS A 78 9.90 11.07 -10.28
C LYS A 78 10.37 9.62 -10.43
N ALA A 79 9.65 8.69 -9.82
CA ALA A 79 9.86 7.28 -10.11
C ALA A 79 9.14 6.96 -11.42
N ASN A 80 9.81 6.25 -12.33
CA ASN A 80 9.17 5.70 -13.52
C ASN A 80 8.05 4.74 -13.10
N ALA A 81 7.02 4.61 -13.94
CA ALA A 81 5.98 3.63 -13.74
C ALA A 81 6.60 2.22 -13.83
N ASP A 82 6.40 1.43 -12.80
CA ASP A 82 6.77 0.02 -12.79
C ASP A 82 5.71 -0.74 -13.62
N ILE A 83 6.06 -1.16 -14.84
CA ILE A 83 5.15 -1.81 -15.80
C ILE A 83 5.16 -3.33 -15.74
N TYR A 84 6.04 -3.93 -14.95
CA TYR A 84 6.17 -5.39 -14.87
C TYR A 84 4.89 -6.04 -14.31
N ILE A 85 4.41 -7.08 -14.98
CA ILE A 85 3.30 -7.96 -14.57
C ILE A 85 3.85 -9.39 -14.60
N PRO A 86 3.81 -10.14 -13.49
CA PRO A 86 4.33 -11.51 -13.46
C PRO A 86 3.41 -12.46 -14.24
N THR A 87 3.98 -13.56 -14.69
CA THR A 87 3.28 -14.68 -15.34
C THR A 87 2.64 -15.60 -14.30
N LEU A 88 1.73 -16.47 -14.75
CA LEU A 88 1.12 -17.48 -13.87
C LEU A 88 2.16 -18.44 -13.27
N GLU A 89 3.17 -18.84 -14.05
CA GLU A 89 4.24 -19.73 -13.57
C GLU A 89 5.09 -19.07 -12.48
N GLU A 90 5.41 -17.78 -12.61
CA GLU A 90 6.10 -17.03 -11.55
C GLU A 90 5.26 -16.94 -10.27
N ILE A 91 3.93 -16.79 -10.40
CA ILE A 91 3.00 -16.80 -9.26
C ILE A 91 2.99 -18.17 -8.59
N LYS A 92 2.83 -19.26 -9.34
CA LYS A 92 2.82 -20.63 -8.83
C LYS A 92 4.14 -20.98 -8.14
N ARG A 93 5.26 -20.66 -8.77
CA ARG A 93 6.59 -20.84 -8.18
C ARG A 93 6.74 -20.07 -6.87
N THR A 94 6.30 -18.82 -6.82
CA THR A 94 6.35 -18.02 -5.59
C THR A 94 5.49 -18.60 -4.48
N LEU A 95 4.29 -19.10 -4.79
CA LEU A 95 3.44 -19.79 -3.83
C LEU A 95 4.10 -21.05 -3.28
N GLN A 96 4.79 -21.83 -4.14
CA GLN A 96 5.52 -23.01 -3.70
C GLN A 96 6.66 -22.63 -2.75
N LEU A 97 7.49 -21.65 -3.11
CA LEU A 97 8.56 -21.14 -2.23
C LEU A 97 8.01 -20.62 -0.89
N ALA A 98 6.88 -19.91 -0.92
CA ALA A 98 6.22 -19.41 0.28
C ALA A 98 5.74 -20.56 1.18
N LYS A 99 5.23 -21.65 0.58
CA LYS A 99 4.79 -22.88 1.27
C LYS A 99 5.94 -23.59 1.94
N ASP A 100 7.06 -23.73 1.25
CA ASP A 100 8.27 -24.36 1.78
C ASP A 100 8.91 -23.52 2.90
N TYR A 101 8.75 -22.19 2.85
CA TYR A 101 9.27 -21.29 3.88
C TYR A 101 8.42 -21.27 5.15
N SER A 102 7.09 -21.09 5.03
CA SER A 102 6.18 -21.02 6.17
C SER A 102 4.72 -21.05 5.74
N GLU A 103 3.91 -21.88 6.40
CA GLU A 103 2.46 -21.93 6.22
C GLU A 103 1.78 -20.55 6.35
N ASN A 104 2.26 -19.68 7.26
CA ASN A 104 1.72 -18.33 7.42
C ASN A 104 2.07 -17.42 6.25
N VAL A 105 3.29 -17.53 5.70
CA VAL A 105 3.71 -16.74 4.53
C VAL A 105 2.97 -17.22 3.29
N TYR A 106 2.86 -18.53 3.09
CA TYR A 106 2.02 -19.12 2.05
C TYR A 106 0.59 -18.62 2.12
N PHE A 107 -0.03 -18.67 3.29
CA PHE A 107 -1.41 -18.21 3.46
C PHE A 107 -1.56 -16.73 3.08
N ILE A 108 -0.61 -15.88 3.47
CA ILE A 108 -0.62 -14.45 3.08
C ILE A 108 -0.51 -14.27 1.56
N TYR A 109 0.37 -15.01 0.89
CA TYR A 109 0.51 -14.94 -0.56
C TYR A 109 -0.72 -15.50 -1.29
N ARG A 110 -1.34 -16.55 -0.74
CA ARG A 110 -2.61 -17.09 -1.23
C ARG A 110 -3.73 -16.05 -1.15
N ILE A 111 -3.91 -15.39 0.01
CA ILE A 111 -4.89 -14.30 0.13
C ILE A 111 -4.52 -13.12 -0.79
N ALA A 112 -3.24 -12.83 -1.01
CA ALA A 112 -2.82 -11.80 -1.96
C ALA A 112 -3.22 -12.13 -3.40
N LEU A 113 -3.11 -13.40 -3.80
CA LEU A 113 -3.58 -13.90 -5.09
C LEU A 113 -5.11 -13.83 -5.18
N GLU A 114 -5.82 -14.26 -4.14
CA GLU A 114 -7.28 -14.28 -4.16
C GLU A 114 -7.89 -12.88 -4.20
N SER A 115 -7.30 -11.91 -3.50
CA SER A 115 -7.92 -10.60 -3.27
C SER A 115 -7.33 -9.44 -4.08
N GLY A 116 -6.05 -9.52 -4.44
CA GLY A 116 -5.32 -8.39 -5.02
C GLY A 116 -5.21 -7.15 -4.10
N VAL A 117 -5.54 -7.25 -2.81
CA VAL A 117 -5.37 -6.12 -1.88
C VAL A 117 -3.90 -5.97 -1.45
N ARG A 118 -3.52 -4.85 -0.81
CA ARG A 118 -2.11 -4.66 -0.41
C ARG A 118 -1.83 -5.47 0.85
N LEU A 119 -0.56 -5.82 1.06
CA LEU A 119 -0.11 -6.58 2.24
C LEU A 119 -0.62 -5.99 3.57
N SER A 120 -0.68 -4.65 3.72
CA SER A 120 -1.17 -4.06 4.97
C SER A 120 -2.64 -4.34 5.26
N GLU A 121 -3.45 -4.51 4.22
CA GLU A 121 -4.87 -4.84 4.31
C GLU A 121 -5.02 -6.33 4.64
N ILE A 122 -4.24 -7.21 3.99
CA ILE A 122 -4.18 -8.65 4.30
C ILE A 122 -3.83 -8.85 5.78
N LEU A 123 -2.71 -8.27 6.23
CA LEU A 123 -2.29 -8.39 7.64
C LEU A 123 -3.29 -7.79 8.64
N LYS A 124 -4.19 -6.90 8.20
CA LYS A 124 -5.22 -6.34 9.05
C LYS A 124 -6.41 -7.29 9.19
N VAL A 125 -6.88 -7.89 8.09
CA VAL A 125 -8.01 -8.84 8.13
C VAL A 125 -7.64 -10.15 8.82
N LEU A 126 -6.39 -10.60 8.69
CA LEU A 126 -5.91 -11.83 9.33
C LEU A 126 -5.72 -11.72 10.86
N LYS A 127 -5.83 -10.52 11.44
CA LYS A 127 -5.82 -10.32 12.90
C LYS A 127 -7.17 -10.57 13.56
N GLU A 128 -8.25 -10.35 12.81
CA GLU A 128 -9.64 -10.41 13.28
C GLU A 128 -10.50 -11.24 12.31
N PRO A 129 -10.09 -12.48 11.94
CA PRO A 129 -10.76 -13.27 10.89
C PRO A 129 -12.24 -13.59 11.18
N GLU A 130 -12.67 -13.51 12.43
CA GLU A 130 -14.06 -13.73 12.86
C GLU A 130 -15.10 -12.80 12.22
N ARG A 131 -14.65 -11.69 11.60
CA ARG A 131 -15.51 -10.75 10.87
C ARG A 131 -15.72 -11.13 9.40
N ASP A 132 -15.12 -12.22 8.96
CA ASP A 132 -15.24 -12.71 7.59
C ASP A 132 -16.65 -13.22 7.30
N ILE A 133 -17.15 -12.96 6.10
CA ILE A 133 -18.49 -13.38 5.67
C ILE A 133 -18.33 -14.24 4.42
N CYS A 134 -18.54 -15.54 4.57
CA CYS A 134 -18.44 -16.51 3.49
C CYS A 134 -19.82 -16.92 2.96
N GLY A 135 -20.02 -16.76 1.64
CA GLY A 135 -21.06 -17.49 0.90
C GLY A 135 -20.49 -18.79 0.31
N ASN A 136 -21.28 -19.47 -0.53
CA ASN A 136 -20.88 -20.75 -1.12
C ASN A 136 -19.63 -20.67 -2.02
N ASP A 137 -19.45 -19.55 -2.74
CA ASP A 137 -18.39 -19.43 -3.77
C ASP A 137 -17.40 -18.30 -3.52
N VAL A 138 -17.77 -17.32 -2.70
CA VAL A 138 -17.02 -16.09 -2.47
C VAL A 138 -17.19 -15.67 -1.02
N CYS A 139 -16.08 -15.36 -0.38
CA CYS A 139 -16.03 -14.71 0.91
C CYS A 139 -15.67 -13.23 0.76
N TYR A 140 -16.06 -12.43 1.74
CA TYR A 140 -15.63 -11.04 1.84
C TYR A 140 -15.51 -10.58 3.28
N TYR A 141 -14.51 -9.74 3.52
CA TYR A 141 -14.29 -9.10 4.81
C TYR A 141 -14.64 -7.60 4.74
N PRO A 142 -15.60 -7.09 5.54
CA PRO A 142 -15.87 -5.66 5.66
C PRO A 142 -14.76 -4.94 6.45
N LEU A 143 -13.93 -4.16 5.75
CA LEU A 143 -12.75 -3.50 6.32
C LEU A 143 -12.95 -2.01 6.62
N SER A 144 -13.69 -1.29 5.77
CA SER A 144 -13.99 0.16 5.89
C SER A 144 -12.79 1.02 6.32
N TRP A 145 -11.61 0.77 5.74
CA TRP A 145 -10.36 1.40 6.17
C TRP A 145 -9.88 2.45 5.18
N THR A 146 -9.82 3.71 5.64
CA THR A 146 -9.37 4.86 4.87
C THR A 146 -8.06 5.43 5.42
N ARG A 147 -7.14 5.79 4.51
CA ARG A 147 -5.82 6.37 4.77
C ARG A 147 -5.55 7.45 3.73
N GLY A 148 -5.93 8.69 4.04
CA GLY A 148 -5.94 9.79 3.07
C GLY A 148 -6.83 9.43 1.87
N TYR A 149 -6.28 9.48 0.65
CA TYR A 149 -7.01 9.10 -0.57
C TYR A 149 -7.11 7.59 -0.83
N LYS A 150 -6.48 6.75 0.01
CA LYS A 150 -6.53 5.28 -0.14
C LYS A 150 -7.66 4.73 0.73
N GLY A 151 -8.62 4.03 0.16
CA GLY A 151 -9.72 3.41 0.91
C GLY A 151 -9.94 1.98 0.44
N VAL A 152 -10.14 1.07 1.38
CA VAL A 152 -10.54 -0.32 1.12
C VAL A 152 -11.79 -0.61 1.94
N PHE A 153 -12.89 -0.91 1.24
CA PHE A 153 -14.18 -1.19 1.89
C PHE A 153 -14.33 -2.68 2.18
N TYR A 154 -13.97 -3.52 1.23
CA TYR A 154 -14.09 -4.98 1.30
C TYR A 154 -12.80 -5.66 0.84
N VAL A 155 -12.51 -6.82 1.41
CA VAL A 155 -11.48 -7.75 0.90
C VAL A 155 -12.20 -9.00 0.42
N PHE A 156 -12.29 -9.20 -0.89
CA PHE A 156 -12.87 -10.40 -1.50
C PHE A 156 -11.84 -11.52 -1.55
N HIS A 157 -12.25 -12.75 -1.25
CA HIS A 157 -11.38 -13.93 -1.27
C HIS A 157 -12.21 -15.21 -1.40
N ILE A 158 -11.55 -16.36 -1.48
CA ILE A 158 -12.21 -17.68 -1.59
C ILE A 158 -11.94 -18.50 -0.33
N THR A 159 -10.71 -18.43 0.17
CA THR A 159 -10.24 -19.28 1.25
C THR A 159 -10.61 -18.67 2.61
N PRO A 160 -11.40 -19.36 3.45
CA PRO A 160 -11.77 -18.85 4.76
C PRO A 160 -10.58 -18.31 5.55
N LEU A 161 -10.73 -17.11 6.10
CA LEU A 161 -9.63 -16.48 6.82
C LEU A 161 -9.32 -17.24 8.12
N LYS A 162 -8.02 -17.40 8.42
CA LYS A 162 -7.52 -17.88 9.71
C LYS A 162 -6.66 -16.82 10.38
N ARG A 163 -6.59 -16.85 11.71
CA ARG A 163 -5.79 -15.89 12.47
C ARG A 163 -4.30 -16.11 12.15
N VAL A 164 -3.63 -15.06 11.70
CA VAL A 164 -2.18 -15.07 11.42
C VAL A 164 -1.52 -13.85 12.05
N GLU A 165 -0.65 -14.09 13.03
CA GLU A 165 0.06 -13.04 13.75
C GLU A 165 1.51 -12.91 13.27
N VAL A 166 1.68 -12.46 12.02
CA VAL A 166 3.01 -12.12 11.50
C VAL A 166 3.09 -10.65 11.15
N THR A 167 4.29 -10.12 11.21
CA THR A 167 4.55 -8.74 10.78
C THR A 167 4.93 -8.73 9.31
N LYS A 168 4.86 -7.55 8.68
CA LYS A 168 5.39 -7.32 7.32
C LYS A 168 6.87 -7.73 7.17
N TRP A 169 7.61 -7.84 8.28
CA TRP A 169 9.01 -8.24 8.26
C TRP A 169 9.19 -9.72 7.92
N ALA A 170 8.21 -10.59 8.24
CA ALA A 170 8.25 -11.98 7.82
C ALA A 170 8.21 -12.09 6.28
N ILE A 171 7.35 -11.29 5.63
CA ILE A 171 7.29 -11.22 4.16
C ILE A 171 8.57 -10.62 3.58
N ALA A 172 9.09 -9.54 4.20
CA ALA A 172 10.33 -8.93 3.75
C ALA A 172 11.54 -9.88 3.89
N ASP A 173 11.60 -10.69 4.94
CA ASP A 173 12.66 -11.69 5.11
C ASP A 173 12.53 -12.82 4.09
N PHE A 174 11.31 -13.30 3.82
CA PHE A 174 11.03 -14.25 2.76
C PHE A 174 11.51 -13.75 1.39
N GLU A 175 11.08 -12.56 0.96
CA GLU A 175 11.47 -11.92 -0.31
C GLU A 175 12.99 -11.64 -0.37
N ARG A 176 13.63 -11.39 0.78
CA ARG A 176 15.08 -11.18 0.83
C ARG A 176 15.85 -12.48 0.60
N ARG A 177 15.40 -13.59 1.19
CA ARG A 177 16.04 -14.92 1.12
C ARG A 177 15.79 -15.63 -0.21
N HIS A 178 14.62 -15.43 -0.82
CA HIS A 178 14.23 -16.07 -2.07
C HIS A 178 14.19 -15.02 -3.17
N LYS A 179 15.34 -14.80 -3.84
CA LYS A 179 15.47 -13.77 -4.90
C LYS A 179 14.64 -14.05 -6.14
N ASP A 180 14.23 -15.29 -6.26
CA ASP A 180 13.36 -15.83 -7.28
C ASP A 180 11.87 -15.75 -6.94
N ALA A 181 11.53 -15.41 -5.70
CA ALA A 181 10.16 -15.11 -5.31
C ALA A 181 9.74 -13.74 -5.84
N ILE A 182 8.51 -13.67 -6.34
CA ILE A 182 7.89 -12.42 -6.74
C ILE A 182 7.48 -11.64 -5.49
N ALA A 183 7.89 -10.38 -5.42
CA ALA A 183 7.47 -9.50 -4.34
C ALA A 183 5.95 -9.38 -4.30
N ILE A 184 5.35 -9.44 -3.12
CA ILE A 184 3.89 -9.54 -2.94
C ILE A 184 3.11 -8.38 -3.58
N LYS A 185 3.75 -7.22 -3.75
CA LYS A 185 3.14 -6.07 -4.46
C LYS A 185 2.78 -6.40 -5.93
N TYR A 186 3.44 -7.38 -6.54
CA TYR A 186 3.20 -7.79 -7.92
C TYR A 186 2.06 -8.80 -8.06
N PHE A 187 1.71 -9.55 -7.01
CA PHE A 187 0.48 -10.36 -6.99
C PHE A 187 -0.73 -9.47 -7.24
N ARG A 188 -0.78 -8.30 -6.61
CA ARG A 188 -1.80 -7.29 -6.89
C ARG A 188 -1.86 -6.87 -8.36
N LYS A 189 -0.71 -6.75 -9.06
CA LYS A 189 -0.73 -6.40 -10.49
C LYS A 189 -1.22 -7.56 -11.34
N PHE A 190 -0.79 -8.78 -11.02
CA PHE A 190 -1.26 -10.00 -11.65
C PHE A 190 -2.79 -10.13 -11.55
N VAL A 191 -3.34 -9.99 -10.35
CA VAL A 191 -4.79 -10.06 -10.11
C VAL A 191 -5.53 -9.01 -10.94
N ALA A 192 -5.04 -7.76 -10.99
CA ALA A 192 -5.66 -6.71 -11.80
C ALA A 192 -5.63 -7.04 -13.30
N SER A 193 -4.48 -7.49 -13.81
CA SER A 193 -4.33 -7.91 -15.21
C SER A 193 -5.30 -9.04 -15.54
N LYS A 194 -5.36 -10.05 -14.66
CA LYS A 194 -6.18 -11.22 -14.89
C LYS A 194 -7.67 -10.93 -14.82
N MET A 195 -8.11 -10.11 -13.88
CA MET A 195 -9.49 -9.63 -13.84
C MET A 195 -9.85 -8.84 -15.11
N ALA A 196 -8.94 -8.03 -15.64
CA ALA A 196 -9.16 -7.29 -16.89
C ALA A 196 -9.27 -8.25 -18.10
N GLU A 197 -8.43 -9.28 -18.19
CA GLU A 197 -8.54 -10.35 -19.20
C GLU A 197 -9.90 -11.06 -19.12
N LEU A 198 -10.45 -11.25 -17.91
CA LEU A 198 -11.78 -11.82 -17.67
C LEU A 198 -12.92 -10.80 -17.86
N SER A 199 -12.64 -9.67 -18.51
CA SER A 199 -13.61 -8.60 -18.80
C SER A 199 -14.30 -8.01 -17.57
N VAL A 200 -13.61 -7.99 -16.42
CA VAL A 200 -14.06 -7.23 -15.24
C VAL A 200 -13.81 -5.74 -15.50
N PRO A 201 -14.81 -4.85 -15.32
CA PRO A 201 -14.62 -3.42 -15.52
C PRO A 201 -13.51 -2.84 -14.62
N LEU A 202 -12.67 -1.95 -15.18
CA LEU A 202 -11.49 -1.42 -14.47
C LEU A 202 -11.81 -0.69 -13.17
N ASP A 203 -12.95 0.00 -13.11
CA ASP A 203 -13.44 0.67 -11.90
C ASP A 203 -13.86 -0.32 -10.80
N ILE A 204 -14.39 -1.48 -11.21
CA ILE A 204 -14.67 -2.60 -10.29
C ILE A 204 -13.38 -3.27 -9.82
N ILE A 205 -12.39 -3.46 -10.69
CA ILE A 205 -11.05 -3.94 -10.28
C ILE A 205 -10.43 -2.98 -9.26
N ASP A 206 -10.51 -1.68 -9.54
CA ASP A 206 -10.03 -0.65 -8.63
C ASP A 206 -10.73 -0.74 -7.27
N PHE A 207 -12.05 -0.91 -7.26
CA PHE A 207 -12.83 -1.09 -6.03
C PHE A 207 -12.42 -2.35 -5.24
N ILE A 208 -12.36 -3.52 -5.91
CA ILE A 208 -11.95 -4.81 -5.30
C ILE A 208 -10.56 -4.67 -4.67
N GLN A 209 -9.64 -3.99 -5.36
CA GLN A 209 -8.30 -3.79 -4.86
C GLN A 209 -8.18 -2.64 -3.84
N GLY A 210 -9.26 -1.95 -3.47
CA GLY A 210 -9.19 -0.83 -2.54
C GLY A 210 -8.40 0.37 -3.09
N ARG A 211 -8.72 0.73 -4.34
CA ARG A 211 -8.39 2.00 -4.98
C ARG A 211 -9.69 2.81 -5.01
N LYS A 212 -9.62 4.08 -4.63
CA LYS A 212 -10.81 4.93 -4.59
C LYS A 212 -11.31 5.12 -6.03
N PRO A 213 -12.58 4.79 -6.33
CA PRO A 213 -13.17 5.10 -7.63
C PRO A 213 -13.07 6.60 -7.90
N THR A 214 -12.67 6.99 -9.10
CA THR A 214 -12.50 8.39 -9.51
C THR A 214 -13.81 9.02 -10.00
N ARG A 215 -14.83 8.23 -10.32
CA ARG A 215 -16.12 8.69 -10.87
C ARG A 215 -17.15 8.94 -9.75
N VAL A 216 -18.04 9.92 -9.96
CA VAL A 216 -19.07 10.35 -8.99
C VAL A 216 -20.25 9.37 -8.92
N LEU A 217 -20.65 8.78 -10.06
CA LEU A 217 -21.80 7.85 -10.13
C LEU A 217 -21.57 6.55 -9.33
N THR A 218 -20.31 6.17 -9.12
CA THR A 218 -19.90 5.01 -8.32
C THR A 218 -19.84 5.31 -6.81
N GLN A 219 -20.31 6.46 -6.34
CA GLN A 219 -20.31 6.80 -4.90
C GLN A 219 -21.44 6.11 -4.10
N HIS A 220 -22.42 5.49 -4.76
CA HIS A 220 -23.37 4.63 -4.06
C HIS A 220 -22.72 3.27 -3.74
N TYR A 221 -21.99 3.22 -2.62
CA TYR A 221 -21.20 2.06 -2.20
C TYR A 221 -21.97 0.73 -2.10
N VAL A 222 -23.29 0.78 -1.84
CA VAL A 222 -24.16 -0.40 -1.78
C VAL A 222 -24.32 -1.04 -3.15
N SER A 223 -24.49 -0.26 -4.22
CA SER A 223 -24.59 -0.81 -5.58
C SER A 223 -23.24 -1.34 -6.08
N LEU A 224 -22.14 -0.66 -5.73
CA LEU A 224 -20.79 -1.12 -6.06
C LEU A 224 -20.43 -2.47 -5.43
N PHE A 225 -20.82 -2.70 -4.17
CA PHE A 225 -20.54 -3.98 -3.51
C PHE A 225 -21.19 -5.15 -4.24
N GLY A 226 -22.48 -5.03 -4.59
CA GLY A 226 -23.21 -6.07 -5.32
C GLY A 226 -22.58 -6.37 -6.69
N ILE A 227 -22.27 -5.32 -7.45
CA ILE A 227 -21.62 -5.45 -8.77
C ILE A 227 -20.22 -6.07 -8.61
N ALA A 228 -19.42 -5.59 -7.65
CA ALA A 228 -18.09 -6.11 -7.41
C ALA A 228 -18.10 -7.59 -7.00
N LYS A 229 -19.03 -7.98 -6.12
CA LYS A 229 -19.22 -9.38 -5.73
C LYS A 229 -19.54 -10.26 -6.93
N GLU A 230 -20.45 -9.82 -7.81
CA GLU A 230 -20.81 -10.58 -9.01
C GLU A 230 -19.64 -10.69 -9.99
N GLN A 231 -18.96 -9.58 -10.27
CA GLN A 231 -17.80 -9.61 -11.17
C GLN A 231 -16.62 -10.41 -10.59
N TYR A 232 -16.44 -10.39 -9.27
CA TYR A 232 -15.40 -11.16 -8.59
C TYR A 232 -15.59 -12.67 -8.77
N LYS A 233 -16.83 -13.17 -8.91
CA LYS A 233 -17.09 -14.60 -9.16
C LYS A 233 -16.36 -15.11 -10.41
N LYS A 234 -16.30 -14.32 -11.48
CA LYS A 234 -15.53 -14.68 -12.70
C LYS A 234 -14.07 -14.97 -12.37
N TYR A 235 -13.47 -14.13 -11.54
CA TYR A 235 -12.09 -14.32 -11.09
C TYR A 235 -11.96 -15.52 -10.15
N ALA A 236 -12.91 -15.69 -9.23
CA ALA A 236 -12.91 -16.82 -8.31
C ALA A 236 -13.05 -18.17 -9.03
N GLU A 237 -13.94 -18.25 -10.02
CA GLU A 237 -14.12 -19.42 -10.89
C GLU A 237 -12.85 -19.74 -11.67
N TRP A 238 -12.22 -18.74 -12.28
CA TRP A 238 -10.93 -18.92 -12.95
C TRP A 238 -9.86 -19.44 -11.98
N LEU A 239 -9.80 -18.88 -10.77
CA LEU A 239 -8.78 -19.23 -9.78
C LEU A 239 -8.95 -20.66 -9.22
N LYS A 240 -10.17 -21.22 -9.21
CA LYS A 240 -10.41 -22.63 -8.84
C LYS A 240 -9.72 -23.62 -9.81
N GLY A 241 -9.43 -23.20 -11.04
CA GLY A 241 -8.75 -24.01 -12.05
C GLY A 241 -7.23 -23.83 -12.12
N VAL A 242 -6.63 -23.11 -11.16
CA VAL A 242 -5.22 -22.68 -11.19
C VAL A 242 -4.40 -23.38 -10.12
#